data_AF-A0A2N9L3P8-F1
#
_entry.id   AF-A0A2N9L3P8-F1
#
_cell.length_a   1.000
_cell.length_b   1.000
_cell.length_c   1.000
_cell.angle_alpha   90.00
_cell.angle_beta   90.00
_cell.angle_gamma   90.00
#
_symmetry.space_group_name_H-M   'P 1'
#
loop_
_entity.id
_entity.type
_entity.pdbx_description
1 polymer ?
#
loop_
_entity_poly.entity_id
_entity_poly.type
_entity_poly.pdbx_seq_one_letter_code
_entity_poly.pdbx_strand_id
1 'polypeptide(L)'
;MKNGIILAIVGLVSLAGCGKQQSYEIPVQPKWQGPPYRLAFDTAAAKPNPSGITIPSIKYTANPDALERRASLVVRFDTSGAKTDRPLMDQMIMAPIDISGAEGALPADYIDAANKGLSKLLTAYGMKGKIKISVLLARSSISSQASDDEVNTKRLSDWLPIQLDFKSAHSAH
;
A
#
# COMPACT_ATOMS: atom_id res chain seq x y z
N MET A 1 -72.90 1.18 52.90
CA MET A 1 -73.05 2.38 52.06
C MET A 1 -71.67 2.82 51.59
N LYS A 2 -71.45 2.75 50.26
CA LYS A 2 -70.62 3.61 49.38
C LYS A 2 -69.12 3.85 49.63
N ASN A 3 -68.34 3.34 48.65
CA ASN A 3 -67.22 3.97 47.90
C ASN A 3 -65.89 4.14 48.65
N GLY A 4 -64.71 3.88 48.11
CA GLY A 4 -64.22 3.66 46.74
C GLY A 4 -62.76 4.16 46.70
N ILE A 5 -61.86 3.34 46.14
CA ILE A 5 -60.38 3.39 46.22
C ILE A 5 -59.76 4.48 45.32
N ILE A 6 -58.69 5.17 45.77
CA ILE A 6 -57.58 5.73 44.96
C ILE A 6 -56.28 5.70 45.83
N LEU A 7 -55.27 4.82 45.69
CA LEU A 7 -54.22 4.55 44.68
C LEU A 7 -52.92 5.42 44.77
N ALA A 8 -51.83 4.72 45.19
CA ALA A 8 -50.37 4.89 44.98
C ALA A 8 -49.66 6.23 45.32
N ILE A 9 -48.82 6.33 46.37
CA ILE A 9 -47.40 5.88 46.55
C ILE A 9 -46.42 6.68 45.62
N VAL A 10 -45.83 7.79 46.12
CA VAL A 10 -44.42 7.95 46.64
C VAL A 10 -43.38 7.80 45.52
N GLY A 11 -42.37 8.64 45.28
CA GLY A 11 -41.74 9.81 45.93
C GLY A 11 -40.47 10.13 45.08
N LEU A 12 -40.19 11.38 44.73
CA LEU A 12 -39.24 12.33 45.38
C LEU A 12 -37.72 12.10 45.09
N VAL A 13 -37.05 13.24 44.78
CA VAL A 13 -35.59 13.53 44.71
C VAL A 13 -34.84 12.97 43.48
N SER A 14 -34.14 13.73 42.63
CA SER A 14 -33.05 14.67 42.93
C SER A 14 -32.72 15.60 41.73
N LEU A 15 -32.40 16.86 42.00
CA LEU A 15 -31.63 17.72 41.09
C LEU A 15 -30.15 17.34 41.16
N ALA A 16 -29.53 17.03 40.02
CA ALA A 16 -28.10 17.18 39.78
C ALA A 16 -27.87 17.38 38.28
N GLY A 17 -27.25 18.49 37.90
CA GLY A 17 -26.93 18.80 36.50
C GLY A 17 -25.76 17.98 35.96
N CYS A 18 -25.58 18.00 34.63
CA CYS A 18 -24.29 18.09 33.94
C CYS A 18 -24.52 18.08 32.43
N GLY A 19 -23.74 18.88 31.71
CA GLY A 19 -23.92 19.17 30.30
C GLY A 19 -23.53 18.05 29.35
N LYS A 20 -23.85 18.30 28.07
CA LYS A 20 -23.34 17.67 26.84
C LYS A 20 -23.01 16.18 26.95
N GLN A 21 -23.85 15.36 26.32
CA GLN A 21 -23.36 14.10 25.77
C GLN A 21 -23.48 14.15 24.26
N GLN A 22 -22.31 14.23 23.62
CA GLN A 22 -22.11 14.09 22.19
C GLN A 22 -22.93 12.91 21.67
N SER A 23 -23.68 13.15 20.60
CA SER A 23 -24.16 12.09 19.75
C SER A 23 -22.94 11.25 19.37
N TYR A 24 -22.88 10.02 19.86
CA TYR A 24 -21.94 9.04 19.36
C TYR A 24 -22.22 8.88 17.87
N GLU A 25 -21.32 9.41 17.02
CA GLU A 25 -21.29 9.04 15.63
C GLU A 25 -21.15 7.52 15.61
N ILE A 26 -22.21 6.86 15.14
CA ILE A 26 -22.18 5.45 14.75
C ILE A 26 -20.93 5.32 13.88
N PRO A 27 -20.01 4.37 14.16
CA PRO A 27 -18.90 4.11 13.25
C PRO A 27 -19.51 3.74 11.91
N VAL A 28 -19.55 4.71 11.00
CA VAL A 28 -19.95 4.47 9.62
C VAL A 28 -18.92 3.47 9.14
N GLN A 29 -19.35 2.26 8.81
CA GLN A 29 -18.44 1.31 8.19
C GLN A 29 -17.75 2.04 7.04
N PRO A 30 -16.41 1.98 6.96
CA PRO A 30 -15.72 2.69 5.90
C PRO A 30 -16.35 2.27 4.58
N LYS A 31 -16.63 3.25 3.72
CA LYS A 31 -17.24 3.01 2.40
C LYS A 31 -16.47 1.95 1.61
N TRP A 32 -15.21 1.79 1.96
CA TRP A 32 -14.27 0.82 1.44
C TRP A 32 -13.92 -0.25 2.47
N GLN A 33 -14.16 -1.52 2.11
CA GLN A 33 -13.64 -2.68 2.83
C GLN A 33 -12.37 -3.17 2.11
N GLY A 34 -11.27 -3.36 2.85
CA GLY A 34 -9.97 -3.83 2.31
C GLY A 34 -8.78 -2.95 2.71
N PRO A 35 -7.61 -3.15 2.09
CA PRO A 35 -6.40 -2.39 2.39
C PRO A 35 -6.61 -0.87 2.21
N PRO A 36 -5.85 -0.03 2.93
CA PRO A 36 -5.95 1.42 2.82
C PRO A 36 -5.78 1.98 1.40
N TYR A 37 -5.08 1.27 0.52
CA TYR A 37 -4.86 1.64 -0.89
C TYR A 37 -5.16 0.48 -1.82
N ARG A 38 -5.72 0.78 -3.00
CA ARG A 38 -5.68 -0.10 -4.18
C ARG A 38 -4.76 0.50 -5.22
N LEU A 39 -4.01 -0.36 -5.89
CA LEU A 39 -3.12 0.01 -6.97
C LEU A 39 -3.65 -0.48 -8.30
N ALA A 40 -3.37 0.26 -9.35
CA ALA A 40 -3.58 -0.16 -10.73
C ALA A 40 -2.44 0.35 -11.61
N PHE A 41 -2.07 -0.41 -12.64
CA PHE A 41 -1.23 0.12 -13.70
C PHE A 41 -2.09 0.93 -14.66
N ASP A 42 -1.61 2.12 -15.04
CA ASP A 42 -2.31 2.98 -15.99
C ASP A 42 -2.32 2.37 -17.41
N THR A 43 -1.30 1.59 -17.72
CA THR A 43 -1.12 0.94 -19.03
C THR A 43 -0.59 -0.48 -18.86
N ALA A 44 -0.71 -1.27 -19.92
CA ALA A 44 -0.03 -2.56 -20.01
C ALA A 44 1.49 -2.38 -20.03
N ALA A 45 2.22 -3.48 -19.77
CA ALA A 45 3.68 -3.50 -19.84
C ALA A 45 4.17 -2.94 -21.18
N ALA A 46 5.04 -1.93 -21.10
CA ALA A 46 5.61 -1.27 -22.26
C ALA A 46 6.98 -1.88 -22.61
N LYS A 47 7.50 -1.51 -23.80
CA LYS A 47 8.87 -1.87 -24.18
C LYS A 47 9.88 -1.35 -23.15
N PRO A 48 11.01 -2.05 -22.95
CA PRO A 48 12.12 -1.57 -22.14
C PRO A 48 12.54 -0.14 -22.49
N ASN A 49 12.65 0.73 -21.49
CA ASN A 49 13.24 2.06 -21.63
C ASN A 49 14.78 1.96 -21.65
N PRO A 50 15.54 3.07 -21.72
CA PRO A 50 17.01 3.03 -21.70
C PRO A 50 17.64 2.38 -20.45
N SER A 51 16.91 2.28 -19.34
CA SER A 51 17.33 1.52 -18.16
C SER A 51 17.18 0.01 -18.36
N GLY A 52 16.55 -0.46 -19.44
CA GLY A 52 16.38 -1.87 -19.77
C GLY A 52 15.09 -2.50 -19.23
N ILE A 53 14.28 -1.76 -18.47
CA ILE A 53 12.97 -2.20 -17.95
C ILE A 53 12.03 -1.01 -17.80
N THR A 54 10.72 -1.23 -17.97
CA THR A 54 9.70 -0.19 -17.81
C THR A 54 8.57 -0.69 -16.92
N ILE A 55 8.54 -0.24 -15.66
CA ILE A 55 7.37 -0.34 -14.79
C ILE A 55 6.36 0.71 -15.27
N PRO A 56 5.11 0.34 -15.63
CA PRO A 56 4.08 1.30 -15.99
C PRO A 56 3.77 2.26 -14.85
N SER A 57 3.18 3.41 -15.18
CA SER A 57 2.68 4.34 -14.17
C SER A 57 1.71 3.61 -13.22
N ILE A 58 1.90 3.83 -11.92
CA ILE A 58 1.09 3.20 -10.87
C ILE A 58 0.12 4.24 -10.33
N LYS A 59 -1.16 4.01 -10.54
CA LYS A 59 -2.26 4.76 -9.93
C LYS A 59 -2.62 4.17 -8.59
N TYR A 60 -3.03 5.04 -7.67
CA TYR A 60 -3.55 4.64 -6.37
C TYR A 60 -4.92 5.25 -6.12
N THR A 61 -5.76 4.51 -5.42
CA THR A 61 -6.99 5.00 -4.78
C THR A 61 -6.92 4.63 -3.32
N ALA A 62 -7.13 5.59 -2.44
CA ALA A 62 -7.03 5.45 -0.99
C ALA A 62 -8.42 5.46 -0.35
N ASN A 63 -8.55 4.71 0.74
CA ASN A 63 -9.68 4.82 1.63
C ASN A 63 -9.57 6.16 2.41
N PRO A 64 -10.54 7.10 2.27
CA PRO A 64 -10.49 8.39 2.96
C PRO A 64 -10.46 8.25 4.49
N ASP A 65 -10.95 7.14 5.02
CA ASP A 65 -11.01 6.87 6.47
C ASP A 65 -9.69 6.28 7.03
N ALA A 66 -8.73 5.95 6.16
CA ALA A 66 -7.47 5.31 6.52
C ALA A 66 -6.26 5.87 5.73
N LEU A 67 -6.26 7.19 5.50
CA LEU A 67 -5.21 7.85 4.71
C LEU A 67 -3.86 7.83 5.42
N GLU A 68 -2.86 7.30 4.72
CA GLU A 68 -1.45 7.40 5.09
C GLU A 68 -0.81 8.53 4.27
N ARG A 69 -0.15 9.48 4.95
CA ARG A 69 0.42 10.64 4.25
C ARG A 69 1.71 10.31 3.52
N ARG A 70 2.35 9.19 3.86
CA ARG A 70 3.63 8.75 3.29
C ARG A 70 3.68 7.24 3.15
N ALA A 71 4.17 6.75 2.01
CA ALA A 71 4.35 5.33 1.78
C ALA A 71 5.60 5.05 0.95
N SER A 72 6.11 3.82 1.08
CA SER A 72 7.20 3.28 0.28
C SER A 72 6.65 2.28 -0.74
N LEU A 73 7.20 2.31 -1.95
CA LEU A 73 6.92 1.30 -2.97
C LEU A 73 7.82 0.09 -2.70
N VAL A 74 7.20 -1.08 -2.55
CA VAL A 74 7.92 -2.36 -2.50
C VAL A 74 7.78 -3.02 -3.86
N VAL A 75 8.90 -3.40 -4.46
CA VAL A 75 8.96 -4.13 -5.73
C VAL A 75 9.57 -5.50 -5.45
N ARG A 76 8.75 -6.55 -5.52
CA ARG A 76 9.20 -7.94 -5.46
C ARG A 76 9.36 -8.49 -6.86
N PHE A 77 10.34 -9.33 -7.10
CA PHE A 77 10.57 -9.96 -8.40
C PHE A 77 10.93 -11.43 -8.27
N ASP A 78 10.49 -12.21 -9.26
CA ASP A 78 10.74 -13.64 -9.32
C ASP A 78 12.22 -13.90 -9.66
N THR A 79 12.93 -14.59 -8.76
CA THR A 79 14.36 -14.90 -8.86
C THR A 79 14.63 -16.25 -9.52
N SER A 80 13.62 -17.02 -9.93
CA SER A 80 13.78 -18.33 -10.56
C SER A 80 14.62 -18.30 -11.85
N GLY A 81 14.71 -17.14 -12.50
CA GLY A 81 15.53 -16.92 -13.69
C GLY A 81 16.96 -16.44 -13.43
N ALA A 82 17.39 -16.32 -12.17
CA ALA A 82 18.70 -15.78 -11.81
C ALA A 82 19.85 -16.76 -12.13
N LYS A 83 21.00 -16.22 -12.50
CA LYS A 83 22.23 -16.95 -12.86
C LYS A 83 23.40 -16.48 -12.01
N THR A 84 23.29 -16.63 -10.69
CA THR A 84 24.34 -16.21 -9.76
C THR A 84 24.37 -17.11 -8.53
N ASP A 85 25.57 -17.37 -8.02
CA ASP A 85 25.80 -18.15 -6.80
C ASP A 85 25.72 -17.29 -5.52
N ARG A 86 25.37 -15.99 -5.66
CA ARG A 86 25.27 -15.05 -4.56
C ARG A 86 23.89 -15.14 -3.90
N PRO A 87 23.80 -14.83 -2.58
CA PRO A 87 22.50 -14.63 -1.94
C PRO A 87 21.66 -13.62 -2.73
N LEU A 88 20.44 -14.02 -3.06
CA LEU A 88 19.50 -13.21 -3.82
C LEU A 88 18.58 -12.48 -2.86
N MET A 89 18.54 -11.15 -2.98
CA MET A 89 17.40 -10.36 -2.54
C MET A 89 16.37 -10.35 -3.65
N ASP A 90 15.15 -10.77 -3.39
CA ASP A 90 14.03 -10.84 -4.33
C ASP A 90 13.11 -9.60 -4.26
N GLN A 91 13.50 -8.59 -3.49
CA GLN A 91 12.75 -7.36 -3.34
C GLN A 91 13.62 -6.11 -3.24
N MET A 92 13.04 -4.99 -3.65
CA MET A 92 13.58 -3.64 -3.55
C MET A 92 12.55 -2.74 -2.88
N ILE A 93 12.95 -2.05 -1.80
CA ILE A 93 12.11 -1.11 -1.08
C ILE A 93 12.59 0.31 -1.41
N MET A 94 11.70 1.09 -2.00
CA MET A 94 11.97 2.47 -2.40
C MET A 94 11.87 3.43 -1.20
N ALA A 95 12.52 4.58 -1.31
CA ALA A 95 12.42 5.64 -0.32
C ALA A 95 10.96 6.13 -0.16
N PRO A 96 10.52 6.49 1.06
CA PRO A 96 9.14 6.90 1.28
C PRO A 96 8.85 8.25 0.62
N ILE A 97 7.73 8.32 -0.11
CA ILE A 97 7.23 9.54 -0.71
C ILE A 97 5.94 10.00 -0.02
N ASP A 98 5.62 11.28 -0.19
CA ASP A 98 4.36 11.83 0.25
C ASP A 98 3.25 11.43 -0.72
N ILE A 99 2.10 11.03 -0.18
CA ILE A 99 0.90 10.67 -0.92
C ILE A 99 -0.19 11.67 -0.56
N SER A 100 -0.60 12.46 -1.54
CA SER A 100 -1.64 13.47 -1.39
C SER A 100 -2.98 12.99 -1.93
N GLY A 101 -4.06 13.25 -1.20
CA GLY A 101 -5.42 13.00 -1.63
C GLY A 101 -5.83 11.53 -1.63
N ALA A 102 -7.08 11.29 -2.01
CA ALA A 102 -7.69 9.96 -2.06
C ALA A 102 -7.46 9.24 -3.40
N GLU A 103 -6.94 9.92 -4.42
CA GLU A 103 -6.62 9.34 -5.72
C GLU A 103 -5.42 10.06 -6.33
N GLY A 104 -4.59 9.33 -7.06
CA GLY A 104 -3.46 9.92 -7.77
C GLY A 104 -2.61 8.89 -8.49
N ALA A 105 -1.44 9.31 -8.93
CA ALA A 105 -0.42 8.45 -9.49
C ALA A 105 0.90 8.67 -8.73
N LEU A 106 1.71 7.62 -8.63
CA LEU A 106 3.06 7.77 -8.12
C LEU A 106 3.86 8.68 -9.07
N PRO A 107 4.73 9.57 -8.54
CA PRO A 107 5.52 10.48 -9.36
C PRO A 107 6.35 9.74 -10.41
N ALA A 108 6.45 10.30 -11.61
CA ALA A 108 7.14 9.66 -12.73
C ALA A 108 8.64 9.47 -12.46
N ASP A 109 9.29 10.45 -11.85
CA ASP A 109 10.70 10.40 -11.44
C ASP A 109 10.96 9.31 -10.38
N TYR A 110 10.00 9.08 -9.50
CA TYR A 110 10.05 8.00 -8.51
C TYR A 110 9.93 6.61 -9.16
N ILE A 111 9.05 6.45 -10.15
CA ILE A 111 8.96 5.22 -10.96
C ILE A 111 10.24 5.02 -11.80
N ASP A 112 10.82 6.09 -12.33
CA ASP A 112 12.10 6.01 -13.05
C ASP A 112 13.27 5.62 -12.15
N ALA A 113 13.29 6.09 -10.90
CA ALA A 113 14.26 5.62 -9.91
C ALA A 113 14.06 4.12 -9.62
N ALA A 114 12.82 3.65 -9.53
CA ALA A 114 12.52 2.22 -9.38
C ALA A 114 12.98 1.40 -10.60
N ASN A 115 12.76 1.90 -11.83
CA ASN A 115 13.26 1.26 -13.05
C ASN A 115 14.78 1.07 -13.02
N LYS A 116 15.53 2.11 -12.62
CA LYS A 116 16.99 2.07 -12.51
C LYS A 116 17.47 1.10 -11.44
N GLY A 117 16.86 1.16 -10.24
CA GLY A 117 17.20 0.28 -9.12
C GLY A 117 16.94 -1.19 -9.45
N LEU A 118 15.76 -1.49 -10.00
CA LEU A 118 15.39 -2.84 -10.43
C LEU A 118 16.33 -3.34 -11.53
N SER A 119 16.60 -2.55 -12.56
CA SER A 119 17.53 -2.93 -13.64
C SER A 119 18.92 -3.29 -13.12
N LYS A 120 19.44 -2.53 -12.14
CA LYS A 120 20.74 -2.82 -11.51
C LYS A 120 20.72 -4.18 -10.80
N LEU A 121 19.68 -4.48 -10.04
CA LEU A 121 19.52 -5.77 -9.36
C LEU A 121 19.41 -6.93 -10.36
N LEU A 122 18.52 -6.80 -11.35
CA LEU A 122 18.31 -7.82 -12.38
C LEU A 122 19.59 -8.09 -13.18
N THR A 123 20.36 -7.04 -13.52
CA THR A 123 21.66 -7.18 -14.18
C THR A 123 22.67 -7.89 -13.29
N ALA A 124 22.75 -7.52 -12.00
CA ALA A 124 23.67 -8.14 -11.05
C ALA A 124 23.40 -9.65 -10.87
N TYR A 125 22.14 -10.07 -11.01
CA TYR A 125 21.73 -11.47 -10.94
C TYR A 125 21.77 -12.19 -12.30
N GLY A 126 22.22 -11.53 -13.37
CA GLY A 126 22.29 -12.12 -14.70
C GLY A 126 20.93 -12.44 -15.33
N MET A 127 19.86 -11.81 -14.85
CA MET A 127 18.49 -12.02 -15.36
C MET A 127 18.33 -11.39 -16.74
N LYS A 128 17.50 -11.99 -17.61
CA LYS A 128 17.19 -11.48 -18.96
C LYS A 128 15.80 -11.94 -19.40
N GLY A 129 15.19 -11.23 -20.34
CA GLY A 129 13.92 -11.63 -20.95
C GLY A 129 12.73 -11.26 -20.07
N LYS A 130 11.72 -12.13 -19.99
CA LYS A 130 10.47 -11.84 -19.27
C LYS A 130 10.66 -12.05 -17.76
N ILE A 131 10.45 -11.00 -16.98
CA ILE A 131 10.57 -11.01 -15.52
C ILE A 131 9.19 -10.74 -14.92
N LYS A 132 8.78 -11.56 -13.96
CA LYS A 132 7.57 -11.32 -13.17
C LYS A 132 7.93 -10.47 -11.97
N ILE A 133 7.19 -9.40 -11.77
CA ILE A 133 7.28 -8.56 -10.58
C ILE A 133 5.92 -8.44 -9.92
N SER A 134 5.91 -8.04 -8.65
CA SER A 134 4.73 -7.62 -7.92
C SER A 134 5.06 -6.37 -7.13
N VAL A 135 4.15 -5.41 -7.13
CA VAL A 135 4.35 -4.14 -6.43
C VAL A 135 3.28 -3.93 -5.37
N LEU A 136 3.64 -3.27 -4.27
CA LEU A 136 2.68 -2.78 -3.28
C LEU A 136 3.15 -1.48 -2.65
N LEU A 137 2.23 -0.78 -1.99
CA LEU A 137 2.57 0.30 -1.07
C LEU A 137 2.66 -0.25 0.36
N ALA A 138 3.70 0.14 1.08
CA ALA A 138 3.87 -0.13 2.50
C ALA A 138 4.06 1.16 3.29
N ARG A 139 3.81 1.11 4.61
CA ARG A 139 4.03 2.24 5.52
C ARG A 139 5.46 2.76 5.41
N SER A 140 5.62 4.08 5.49
CA SER A 140 6.93 4.75 5.42
C SER A 140 7.93 4.35 6.51
N SER A 141 7.45 3.74 7.60
CA SER A 141 8.28 3.20 8.68
C SER A 141 8.87 1.81 8.39
N ILE A 142 8.66 1.27 7.18
CA ILE A 142 9.25 0.00 6.76
C ILE A 142 10.78 0.10 6.67
N SER A 143 11.48 -0.93 7.14
CA SER A 143 12.93 -1.05 6.98
C SER A 143 13.30 -1.17 5.49
N SER A 144 14.44 -0.61 5.09
CA SER A 144 14.97 -0.78 3.73
C SER A 144 15.37 -2.23 3.41
N GLN A 145 15.53 -3.06 4.43
CA GLN A 145 15.82 -4.49 4.35
C GLN A 145 14.73 -5.32 5.06
N ALA A 146 13.49 -4.83 5.06
CA ALA A 146 12.37 -5.51 5.72
C ALA A 146 12.22 -6.95 5.23
N SER A 147 11.92 -7.86 6.15
CA SER A 147 11.53 -9.23 5.81
C SER A 147 10.12 -9.27 5.23
N ASP A 148 9.74 -10.42 4.68
CA ASP A 148 8.38 -10.70 4.21
C ASP A 148 7.31 -10.44 5.29
N ASP A 149 7.59 -10.83 6.54
CA ASP A 149 6.66 -10.62 7.65
C ASP A 149 6.46 -9.13 7.97
N GLU A 150 7.54 -8.35 7.92
CA GLU A 150 7.46 -6.91 8.11
C GLU A 150 6.72 -6.24 6.95
N VAL A 151 7.00 -6.62 5.71
CA VAL A 151 6.27 -6.15 4.52
C VAL A 151 4.79 -6.46 4.65
N ASN A 152 4.42 -7.69 5.02
CA ASN A 152 3.02 -8.10 5.17
C ASN A 152 2.32 -7.36 6.32
N THR A 153 3.03 -7.06 7.41
CA THR A 153 2.48 -6.31 8.55
C THR A 153 2.29 -4.83 8.22
N LYS A 154 3.19 -4.25 7.42
CA LYS A 154 3.20 -2.81 7.07
C LYS A 154 2.55 -2.51 5.72
N ARG A 155 2.00 -3.50 5.02
CA ARG A 155 1.36 -3.31 3.72
C ARG A 155 0.14 -2.38 3.83
N LEU A 156 0.04 -1.50 2.85
CA LEU A 156 -1.06 -0.55 2.68
C LEU A 156 -1.91 -0.89 1.46
N SER A 157 -1.41 -1.71 0.54
CA SER A 157 -2.16 -2.25 -0.59
C SER A 157 -1.98 -3.76 -0.72
N ASP A 158 -2.82 -4.38 -1.54
CA ASP A 158 -2.56 -5.71 -2.06
C ASP A 158 -1.36 -5.70 -3.03
N TRP A 159 -0.78 -6.88 -3.26
CA TRP A 159 0.23 -7.08 -4.30
C TRP A 159 -0.41 -6.95 -5.68
N LEU A 160 0.20 -6.12 -6.52
CA LEU A 160 -0.20 -5.92 -7.91
C LEU A 160 0.85 -6.56 -8.83
N PRO A 161 0.56 -7.74 -9.43
CA PRO A 161 1.51 -8.44 -10.29
C PRO A 161 1.57 -7.86 -11.71
N ILE A 162 2.74 -7.91 -12.33
CA ILE A 162 2.94 -7.64 -13.76
C ILE A 162 4.14 -8.40 -14.29
N GLN A 163 4.08 -8.77 -15.57
CA GLN A 163 5.21 -9.34 -16.28
C GLN A 163 5.83 -8.27 -17.20
N LEU A 164 7.12 -8.04 -17.06
CA LEU A 164 7.87 -7.04 -17.80
C LEU A 164 8.93 -7.70 -18.68
N ASP A 165 9.22 -7.10 -19.83
CA ASP A 165 10.40 -7.47 -20.60
C ASP A 165 11.61 -6.72 -20.03
N PHE A 166 12.68 -7.45 -19.75
CA PHE A 166 13.97 -6.94 -19.29
C PHE A 166 15.05 -7.20 -20.33
N LYS A 167 15.68 -6.12 -20.77
CA LYS A 167 16.88 -6.17 -21.60
C LYS A 167 18.03 -5.60 -20.79
N SER A 168 18.85 -6.50 -20.23
CA SER A 168 20.11 -6.11 -19.59
C SER A 168 20.97 -5.32 -20.58
N ALA A 169 21.53 -4.19 -20.15
CA ALA A 169 22.43 -3.38 -20.98
C ALA A 169 23.84 -4.01 -21.19
N HIS A 170 24.05 -5.29 -20.86
CA HIS A 170 25.36 -5.96 -20.95
C HIS A 170 25.77 -6.13 -22.44
N SER A 171 26.93 -5.70 -22.96
CA SER A 171 28.27 -5.59 -22.37
C SER A 171 29.11 -4.50 -23.06
N ALA A 172 29.78 -3.63 -22.30
CA ALA A 172 30.95 -2.89 -22.76
C ALA A 172 31.97 -2.83 -21.60
N HIS A 173 32.50 -3.99 -21.22
CA HIS A 173 33.86 -4.16 -20.73
C HIS A 173 34.21 -5.64 -20.59
#